data_AF-A0A0Q6DGI8-F1
#
_entry.id   AF-A0A0Q6DGI8-F1
#
_cell.length_a   1.000
_cell.length_b   1.000
_cell.length_c   1.000
_cell.angle_alpha   90.00
_cell.angle_beta   90.00
_cell.angle_gamma   90.00
#
_symmetry.space_group_name_H-M   'P 1'
#
loop_
_entity.id
_entity.type
_entity.pdbx_description
1 polymer ?
#
loop_
_entity_poly.entity_id
_entity_poly.type
_entity_poly.pdbx_seq_one_letter_code
_entity_poly.pdbx_strand_id
1 'polypeptide(L)'
;MSPEARRRALAAIKASLEDLTPEEDAEITAAAEADPDARPFTDEEYARARRIGRPPAENPKKLVSVRLDADVLARLRADGAGWQTRMNALLRNSLGI
;
A
#
# COMPACT_ATOMS: atom_id res chain seq x y z
N MET A 1 -7.38 -1.82 9.15
CA MET A 1 -7.05 -0.93 10.30
C MET A 1 -8.31 -0.61 11.05
N SER A 2 -8.27 -0.63 12.39
CA SER A 2 -9.35 -0.09 13.22
C SER A 2 -9.53 1.41 12.92
N PRO A 3 -10.76 1.95 12.95
CA PRO A 3 -11.02 3.40 12.85
C PRO A 3 -10.15 4.23 13.81
N GLU A 4 -9.89 3.69 15.00
CA GLU A 4 -9.06 4.33 16.03
C GLU A 4 -7.57 4.34 15.66
N ALA A 5 -7.06 3.23 15.11
CA ALA A 5 -5.70 3.15 14.60
C ALA A 5 -5.45 4.13 13.44
N ARG A 6 -6.46 4.33 12.56
CA ARG A 6 -6.40 5.34 11.49
C ARG A 6 -6.37 6.75 12.05
N ARG A 7 -7.18 7.04 13.06
CA ARG A 7 -7.21 8.35 13.72
C ARG A 7 -5.87 8.68 14.39
N ARG A 8 -5.27 7.72 15.11
CA ARG A 8 -3.96 7.89 15.73
C ARG A 8 -2.84 8.13 14.71
N ALA A 9 -2.85 7.38 13.61
CA ALA A 9 -1.88 7.56 12.53
C ALA A 9 -1.99 8.95 11.89
N LEU A 10 -3.22 9.41 11.59
CA LEU A 10 -3.45 10.74 11.04
C LEU A 10 -3.07 11.86 12.02
N ALA A 11 -3.34 11.68 13.32
CA ALA A 11 -2.96 12.65 14.35
C ALA A 11 -1.43 12.76 14.48
N ALA A 12 -0.71 11.64 14.40
CA ALA A 12 0.75 11.65 14.41
C ALA A 12 1.33 12.35 13.17
N ILE A 13 0.81 12.05 11.97
CA ILE A 13 1.20 12.74 10.73
C ILE A 13 0.92 14.24 10.84
N LYS A 14 -0.25 14.63 11.36
CA LYS A 14 -0.62 16.03 11.54
C LYS A 14 0.32 16.73 12.51
N ALA A 15 0.63 16.14 13.65
CA ALA A 15 1.55 16.71 14.62
C ALA A 15 2.95 16.93 14.02
N SER A 16 3.46 15.94 13.26
CA SER A 16 4.74 16.08 12.56
C SER A 16 4.74 17.14 11.46
N LEU A 17 3.59 17.50 10.90
CA LEU A 17 3.44 18.60 9.94
C LEU A 17 3.25 19.96 10.63
N GLU A 18 2.66 19.98 11.83
CA GLU A 18 2.49 21.21 12.63
C GLU A 18 3.81 21.74 13.22
N ASP A 19 4.83 20.88 13.34
CA ASP A 19 6.18 21.25 13.79
C ASP A 19 7.04 21.92 12.71
N LEU A 20 6.59 21.97 11.43
CA LEU A 20 7.31 22.64 10.35
C LEU A 20 6.95 24.14 10.33
N THR A 21 7.93 25.00 10.57
CA THR A 21 7.70 26.45 10.48
C THR A 21 7.53 26.90 9.03
N PRO A 22 6.78 27.98 8.75
CA PRO A 22 6.66 28.54 7.40
C PRO A 22 8.03 28.89 6.79
N GLU A 23 8.98 29.32 7.61
CA GLU A 23 10.34 29.63 7.20
C GLU A 23 11.10 28.38 6.75
N GLU A 24 11.02 27.29 7.50
CA GLU A 24 11.63 26.00 7.12
C GLU A 24 10.98 25.40 5.87
N ASP A 25 9.65 25.49 5.73
CA ASP A 25 8.94 25.06 4.52
C ASP A 25 9.39 25.84 3.28
N ALA A 26 9.56 27.15 3.42
CA ALA A 26 10.07 28.01 2.35
C ALA A 26 11.52 27.69 1.99
N GLU A 27 12.38 27.40 2.97
CA GLU A 27 13.77 27.01 2.74
C GLU A 27 13.85 25.65 2.01
N ILE A 28 13.05 24.67 2.43
CA ILE A 28 12.96 23.35 1.77
C ILE A 28 12.45 23.50 0.33
N THR A 29 11.43 24.33 0.12
CA THR A 29 10.86 24.58 -1.22
C THR A 29 11.89 25.25 -2.13
N ALA A 30 12.58 26.29 -1.65
CA ALA A 30 13.62 26.98 -2.41
C ALA A 30 14.79 26.05 -2.76
N ALA A 31 15.20 25.18 -1.83
CA ALA A 31 16.23 24.17 -2.08
C ALA A 31 15.79 23.16 -3.15
N ALA A 32 14.54 22.71 -3.11
CA ALA A 32 13.99 21.80 -4.11
C ALA A 32 13.90 22.45 -5.50
N GLU A 33 13.48 23.72 -5.59
CA GLU A 33 13.41 24.47 -6.86
C GLU A 33 14.79 24.74 -7.47
N ALA A 34 15.82 24.92 -6.63
CA ALA A 34 17.19 25.19 -7.06
C ALA A 34 17.92 23.93 -7.57
N ASP A 35 17.44 22.73 -7.28
CA ASP A 35 18.04 21.47 -7.74
C ASP A 35 17.58 21.14 -9.17
N PRO A 36 18.46 21.24 -10.19
CA PRO A 36 18.10 20.98 -11.57
C PRO A 36 17.76 19.50 -11.86
N ASP A 37 18.24 18.56 -11.05
CA ASP A 37 18.03 17.12 -11.24
C ASP A 37 16.78 16.62 -10.49
N ALA A 38 16.35 17.33 -9.44
CA ALA A 38 15.28 16.90 -8.54
C ALA A 38 14.17 17.94 -8.32
N ARG A 39 14.05 18.96 -9.18
CA ARG A 39 13.01 19.97 -9.04
C ARG A 39 11.59 19.37 -8.92
N PRO A 40 10.70 19.99 -8.14
CA PRO A 40 9.30 19.64 -8.14
C PRO A 40 8.69 19.72 -9.55
N PHE A 41 7.75 18.81 -9.83
CA PHE A 41 6.95 18.91 -11.03
C PHE A 41 6.01 20.10 -10.92
N THR A 42 5.84 20.80 -12.04
CA THR A 42 4.72 21.73 -12.19
C THR A 42 3.40 20.96 -12.20
N ASP A 43 2.29 21.64 -11.92
CA ASP A 43 0.96 21.03 -11.95
C ASP A 43 0.63 20.39 -13.31
N GLU A 44 1.07 21.02 -14.40
CA GLU A 44 0.88 20.48 -15.75
C GLU A 44 1.70 19.22 -16.01
N GLU A 45 2.96 19.20 -15.56
CA GLU A 45 3.82 18.01 -15.66
C GLU A 45 3.28 16.87 -14.81
N TYR A 46 2.78 17.17 -13.61
CA TYR A 46 2.15 16.20 -12.73
C TYR A 46 0.86 15.63 -13.34
N ALA A 47 0.02 16.48 -13.94
CA ALA A 47 -1.19 16.02 -14.62
C ALA A 47 -0.90 15.11 -15.82
N ARG A 48 0.24 15.31 -16.50
CA ARG A 48 0.69 14.48 -17.63
C ARG A 48 1.49 13.26 -17.18
N ALA A 49 1.92 13.21 -15.92
CA ALA A 49 2.72 12.11 -15.40
C ALA A 49 1.95 10.80 -15.49
N ARG A 50 2.56 9.80 -16.14
CA ARG A 50 2.01 8.44 -16.16
C ARG A 50 2.27 7.80 -14.81
N ARG A 51 1.25 7.14 -14.24
CA ARG A 51 1.44 6.24 -13.11
C ARG A 51 2.36 5.08 -13.54
N ILE A 52 3.61 5.13 -13.09
CA ILE A 52 4.56 4.04 -13.24
C ILE A 52 4.30 3.07 -12.08
N GLY A 53 3.65 1.95 -12.38
CA GLY A 53 3.32 0.90 -11.43
C GLY A 53 2.88 -0.35 -12.16
N ARG A 54 2.75 -1.48 -11.44
CA ARG A 54 2.18 -2.69 -12.04
C ARG A 54 0.81 -2.34 -12.62
N PRO A 55 0.54 -2.63 -13.91
CA PRO A 55 -0.79 -2.45 -14.47
C PRO A 55 -1.82 -3.13 -13.57
N PRO A 56 -3.01 -2.54 -13.41
CA PRO A 56 -4.10 -3.21 -12.71
C PRO A 56 -4.31 -4.60 -13.30
N ALA A 57 -4.35 -5.63 -12.45
CA ALA A 57 -4.69 -6.96 -12.92
C ALA A 57 -6.14 -6.95 -13.43
N GLU A 58 -6.40 -7.52 -14.61
CA GLU A 58 -7.76 -7.63 -15.15
C GLU A 58 -8.70 -8.37 -14.18
N ASN A 59 -8.17 -9.41 -13.52
CA ASN A 59 -8.90 -10.21 -12.53
C ASN A 59 -8.11 -10.29 -11.22
N PRO A 60 -8.18 -9.28 -10.35
CA PRO A 60 -7.46 -9.29 -9.08
C PRO A 60 -8.05 -10.34 -8.13
N LYS A 61 -7.20 -10.95 -7.30
CA LYS A 61 -7.65 -11.82 -6.22
C LYS A 61 -8.56 -11.02 -5.27
N LYS A 62 -9.71 -11.59 -4.91
CA LYS A 62 -10.62 -10.99 -3.94
C LYS A 62 -10.22 -11.42 -2.54
N LEU A 63 -9.97 -10.46 -1.65
CA LEU A 63 -9.79 -10.74 -0.23
C LEU A 63 -11.16 -11.08 0.37
N VAL A 64 -11.30 -12.31 0.87
CA VAL A 64 -12.51 -12.78 1.54
C VAL A 64 -12.17 -13.30 2.93
N SER A 65 -13.07 -13.09 3.89
CA SER A 65 -12.97 -13.68 5.22
C SER A 65 -13.78 -14.97 5.25
N VAL A 66 -13.11 -16.10 5.50
CA VAL A 66 -13.75 -17.43 5.60
C VAL A 66 -13.36 -18.08 6.92
N ARG A 67 -14.24 -18.93 7.46
CA ARG A 67 -13.91 -19.81 8.58
C ARG A 67 -13.56 -21.18 8.03
N LEU A 68 -12.46 -21.75 8.52
CA LEU A 68 -11.99 -23.10 8.19
C LEU A 68 -11.90 -23.89 9.49
N ASP A 69 -12.07 -25.20 9.39
CA ASP A 69 -11.83 -26.10 10.52
C ASP A 69 -10.36 -26.01 10.98
N ALA A 70 -10.15 -26.22 12.28
CA ALA A 70 -8.86 -25.98 12.92
C ALA A 70 -7.75 -26.89 12.36
N ASP A 71 -8.07 -28.15 12.09
CA ASP A 71 -7.19 -29.15 11.51
C ASP A 71 -6.84 -28.84 10.05
N VAL A 72 -7.81 -28.37 9.26
CA VAL A 72 -7.60 -27.90 7.88
C VAL A 72 -6.63 -26.72 7.87
N LEU A 73 -6.84 -25.73 8.74
CA LEU A 73 -5.95 -24.57 8.83
C LEU A 73 -4.54 -24.98 9.27
N ALA A 74 -4.43 -25.88 10.24
CA ALA A 74 -3.14 -26.41 10.70
C ALA A 74 -2.40 -27.12 9.55
N ARG A 75 -3.10 -27.97 8.78
CA ARG A 75 -2.51 -28.67 7.64
C ARG A 75 -2.02 -27.71 6.55
N LEU A 76 -2.81 -26.70 6.20
CA LEU A 76 -2.41 -25.71 5.19
C LEU A 76 -1.15 -24.95 5.60
N ARG A 77 -1.05 -24.59 6.89
CA ARG A 77 0.07 -23.82 7.46
C ARG A 77 1.33 -24.65 7.73
N ALA A 78 1.26 -25.98 7.70
CA ALA A 78 2.37 -26.86 8.05
C ALA A 78 3.66 -26.55 7.27
N ASP A 79 3.56 -26.26 5.97
CA ASP A 79 4.73 -25.93 5.13
C ASP A 79 5.12 -24.44 5.19
N GLY A 80 4.62 -23.69 6.18
CA GLY A 80 5.00 -22.31 6.44
C GLY A 80 4.51 -21.30 5.39
N ALA A 81 5.38 -20.36 5.02
CA ALA A 81 5.06 -19.24 4.14
C ALA A 81 4.43 -19.70 2.81
N GLY A 82 3.55 -18.88 2.25
CA GLY A 82 2.84 -19.21 1.01
C GLY A 82 1.66 -20.19 1.15
N TRP A 83 1.25 -20.54 2.37
CA TRP A 83 0.10 -21.45 2.59
C TRP A 83 -1.20 -20.96 1.96
N GLN A 84 -1.46 -19.64 1.93
CA GLN A 84 -2.66 -19.09 1.26
C GLN A 84 -2.59 -19.25 -0.27
N THR A 85 -1.39 -19.18 -0.85
CA THR A 85 -1.18 -19.45 -2.27
C THR A 85 -1.43 -20.92 -2.59
N ARG A 86 -0.93 -21.83 -1.76
CA ARG A 86 -1.21 -23.28 -1.88
C ARG A 86 -2.70 -23.59 -1.69
N MET A 87 -3.34 -22.98 -0.70
CA MET A 87 -4.80 -23.07 -0.48
C MET A 87 -5.57 -22.64 -1.73
N ASN A 88 -5.22 -21.51 -2.33
CA ASN A 88 -5.87 -21.05 -3.57
C ASN A 88 -5.65 -22.04 -4.73
N ALA A 89 -4.45 -22.60 -4.87
CA ALA A 89 -4.17 -23.61 -5.89
C ALA A 89 -4.99 -24.90 -5.68
N LEU A 90 -5.13 -25.36 -4.43
CA LEU A 90 -5.97 -26.51 -4.08
C LEU A 90 -7.45 -26.27 -4.41
N LEU A 91 -7.98 -25.09 -4.08
CA LEU A 91 -9.35 -24.71 -4.40
C LEU A 91 -9.59 -24.66 -5.91
N ARG A 92 -8.66 -24.08 -6.66
CA ARG A 92 -8.69 -24.05 -8.12
C ARG A 92 -8.71 -25.44 -8.74
N ASN A 93 -7.80 -26.31 -8.28
CA ASN A 93 -7.75 -27.70 -8.72
C ASN A 93 -9.04 -28.46 -8.40
N SER A 94 -9.61 -28.26 -7.21
CA SER A 94 -10.88 -28.88 -6.79
C SER A 94 -12.07 -28.40 -7.62
N LEU A 95 -12.06 -27.14 -8.06
CA LEU A 95 -13.10 -26.53 -8.90
C LEU A 95 -12.85 -26.70 -10.40
N GLY A 96 -11.70 -27.25 -10.81
CA GLY A 96 -11.33 -27.43 -12.22
C GLY A 96 -11.04 -26.13 -12.97
N ILE A 97 -10.49 -25.11 -12.31
CA ILE A 97 -10.20 -23.77 -12.91
C ILE A 97 -8.73 -23.35 -12.85
#